data_AF-A0A0H5C1V7-F1
#
_entry.id   AF-A0A0H5C1V7-F1
#
_cell.length_a   1.000
_cell.length_b   1.000
_cell.length_c   1.000
_cell.angle_alpha   90.00
_cell.angle_beta   90.00
_cell.angle_gamma   90.00
#
_symmetry.space_group_name_H-M   'P 1'
#
loop_
_entity.id
_entity.type
_entity.pdbx_description
1 polymer ?
#
loop_
_entity_poly.entity_id
_entity_poly.type
_entity_poly.pdbx_seq_one_letter_code
_entity_poly.pdbx_strand_id
1 'polypeptide(L)'
;MAQAPLKVKRKEKTRITKKQQNPKKAAPKIIKPKNKQLAQMAKLNKSYSVTHQTEKLIASRVGHLELLKGSRREIERAEKEKKRKEALKGK
;
A
#
# COMPACT_ATOMS: atom_id res chain seq x y z
N MET A 1 35.42 -29.43 -52.44
CA MET A 1 35.48 -27.98 -52.10
C MET A 1 34.61 -27.73 -50.88
N ALA A 2 35.18 -27.29 -49.76
CA ALA A 2 34.42 -26.96 -48.56
C ALA A 2 33.78 -25.57 -48.72
N GLN A 3 32.46 -25.47 -48.51
CA GLN A 3 31.75 -24.20 -48.56
C GLN A 3 31.99 -23.42 -47.26
N ALA A 4 32.44 -22.17 -47.37
CA ALA A 4 32.65 -21.30 -46.21
C ALA A 4 31.30 -20.95 -45.53
N PRO A 5 31.26 -20.79 -44.20
CA PRO A 5 30.02 -20.51 -43.49
C PRO A 5 29.42 -19.14 -43.87
N LEU A 6 28.12 -19.11 -44.15
CA LEU A 6 27.37 -17.88 -44.44
C LEU A 6 27.42 -16.92 -43.24
N LYS A 7 27.96 -15.70 -43.48
CA LYS A 7 27.96 -14.62 -42.49
C LYS A 7 26.54 -14.07 -42.30
N VAL A 8 25.83 -14.55 -41.28
CA VAL A 8 24.53 -13.99 -40.89
C VAL A 8 24.75 -12.63 -40.22
N LYS A 9 24.20 -11.56 -40.81
CA LYS A 9 24.27 -10.22 -40.24
C LYS A 9 23.50 -10.17 -38.91
N ARG A 10 24.11 -9.61 -37.87
CA ARG A 10 23.44 -9.41 -36.57
C ARG A 10 22.28 -8.41 -36.74
N LYS A 11 21.13 -8.70 -36.14
CA LYS A 11 19.99 -7.76 -36.10
C LYS A 11 20.44 -6.45 -35.45
N GLU A 12 20.28 -5.36 -36.17
CA GLU A 12 20.59 -4.03 -35.68
C GLU A 12 19.68 -3.65 -34.50
N LYS A 13 20.24 -2.93 -33.52
CA LYS A 13 19.47 -2.43 -32.39
C LYS A 13 18.51 -1.36 -32.90
N THR A 14 17.22 -1.59 -32.76
CA THR A 14 16.19 -0.59 -33.10
C THR A 14 16.39 0.67 -32.25
N ARG A 15 16.35 1.85 -32.89
CA ARG A 15 16.48 3.15 -32.23
C ARG A 15 15.34 3.30 -31.22
N ILE A 16 15.67 3.35 -29.93
CA ILE A 16 14.71 3.68 -28.86
C ILE A 16 14.27 5.12 -29.09
N THR A 17 13.06 5.32 -29.62
CA THR A 17 12.52 6.67 -29.79
C THR A 17 12.12 7.21 -28.42
N LYS A 18 12.30 8.52 -28.19
CA LYS A 18 11.89 9.20 -26.95
C LYS A 18 10.38 9.09 -26.65
N LYS A 19 9.59 8.56 -27.58
CA LYS A 19 8.13 8.38 -27.49
C LYS A 19 7.73 6.90 -27.41
N GLN A 20 8.54 6.04 -26.78
CA GLN A 20 8.13 4.67 -26.53
C GLN A 20 6.97 4.65 -25.51
N GLN A 21 5.74 4.48 -26.01
CA GLN A 21 4.50 4.46 -25.21
C GLN A 21 4.29 3.16 -24.43
N ASN A 22 5.15 2.16 -24.62
CA ASN A 22 5.01 0.88 -23.93
C ASN A 22 5.48 1.02 -22.48
N PRO A 23 4.62 0.74 -21.47
CA PRO A 23 5.04 0.78 -20.08
C PRO A 23 6.20 -0.21 -19.83
N LYS A 24 7.12 0.15 -18.95
CA LYS A 24 8.21 -0.73 -18.51
C LYS A 24 7.62 -2.05 -17.98
N LYS A 25 8.35 -3.17 -18.11
CA LYS A 25 7.89 -4.48 -17.60
C LYS A 25 7.53 -4.46 -16.11
N ALA A 26 8.24 -3.64 -15.32
CA ALA A 26 8.00 -3.44 -13.89
C ALA A 26 7.01 -2.31 -13.57
N ALA A 27 6.40 -1.67 -14.57
CA ALA A 27 5.41 -0.63 -14.33
C ALA A 27 4.11 -1.25 -13.76
N PRO A 28 3.45 -0.58 -12.82
CA PRO A 28 2.18 -1.07 -12.28
C PRO A 28 1.13 -1.13 -13.39
N LYS A 29 0.46 -2.28 -13.52
CA LYS A 29 -0.63 -2.46 -14.49
C LYS A 29 -1.89 -1.79 -13.95
N ILE A 30 -2.41 -0.80 -14.67
CA ILE A 30 -3.70 -0.18 -14.34
C ILE A 30 -4.81 -1.07 -14.91
N ILE A 31 -5.35 -1.98 -14.07
CA ILE A 31 -6.46 -2.85 -14.45
C ILE A 31 -7.76 -2.07 -14.27
N LYS A 32 -8.30 -1.51 -15.36
CA LYS A 32 -9.63 -0.89 -15.35
C LYS A 32 -10.72 -1.96 -15.48
N PRO A 33 -11.86 -1.84 -14.78
CA PRO A 33 -12.97 -2.75 -14.99
C PRO A 33 -13.50 -2.61 -16.42
N LYS A 34 -13.81 -3.75 -17.05
CA LYS A 34 -14.37 -3.76 -18.42
C LYS A 34 -15.81 -3.22 -18.45
N ASN A 35 -16.57 -3.43 -17.36
CA ASN A 35 -17.93 -2.93 -17.22
C ASN A 35 -17.93 -1.45 -16.78
N LYS A 36 -18.58 -0.60 -17.59
CA LYS A 36 -18.71 0.85 -17.36
C LYS A 36 -19.49 1.17 -16.07
N GLN A 37 -20.52 0.40 -15.73
CA GLN A 37 -21.31 0.61 -14.52
C GLN A 37 -20.46 0.39 -13.27
N LEU A 38 -19.66 -0.68 -13.24
CA LEU A 38 -18.75 -0.96 -12.12
C LEU A 38 -17.71 0.15 -11.95
N ALA A 39 -17.21 0.72 -13.06
CA ALA A 39 -16.30 1.86 -13.03
C ALA A 39 -16.93 3.11 -12.39
N GLN A 40 -18.21 3.36 -12.67
CA GLN A 40 -18.96 4.47 -12.07
C GLN A 40 -19.22 4.22 -10.58
N MET A 41 -19.66 3.01 -10.22
CA MET A 41 -19.90 2.64 -8.82
C MET A 41 -18.63 2.73 -7.98
N ALA A 42 -17.46 2.33 -8.52
CA ALA A 42 -16.19 2.48 -7.83
C ALA A 42 -15.82 3.95 -7.54
N LYS A 43 -16.14 4.87 -8.47
CA LYS A 43 -15.95 6.32 -8.25
C LYS A 43 -16.92 6.85 -7.20
N LEU A 44 -18.19 6.44 -7.26
CA LEU A 44 -19.21 6.83 -6.29
C LEU A 44 -18.85 6.33 -4.89
N ASN A 45 -18.43 5.07 -4.75
CA ASN A 45 -17.97 4.53 -3.47
C ASN A 45 -16.78 5.31 -2.91
N LYS A 46 -15.84 5.75 -3.76
CA LYS A 46 -14.71 6.56 -3.29
C LYS A 46 -15.15 7.93 -2.73
N SER A 47 -16.12 8.57 -3.36
CA SER A 47 -16.58 9.92 -2.96
C SER A 47 -17.61 9.90 -1.83
N TYR A 48 -18.54 8.93 -1.85
CA TYR A 48 -19.74 8.91 -1.02
C TYR A 48 -19.78 7.77 0.00
N SER A 49 -18.75 6.93 0.11
CA SER A 49 -18.69 5.92 1.18
C SER A 49 -18.43 6.61 2.51
N VAL A 50 -19.53 6.95 3.19
CA VAL A 50 -19.54 7.46 4.57
C VAL A 50 -18.85 6.46 5.49
N THR A 51 -19.09 5.16 5.31
CA THR A 51 -18.49 4.08 6.12
C THR A 51 -16.97 4.04 6.01
N HIS A 52 -16.40 4.14 4.80
CA HIS A 52 -14.96 4.13 4.64
C HIS A 52 -14.30 5.38 5.24
N GLN A 53 -14.94 6.55 5.11
CA GLN A 53 -14.45 7.78 5.69
C GLN A 53 -14.53 7.77 7.23
N THR A 54 -15.61 7.22 7.80
CA THR A 54 -15.75 7.08 9.25
C THR A 54 -14.78 6.05 9.81
N GLU A 55 -14.60 4.89 9.18
CA GLU A 55 -13.59 3.89 9.55
C GLU A 55 -12.17 4.48 9.54
N LYS A 56 -11.83 5.24 8.49
CA LYS A 56 -10.52 5.90 8.39
C LYS A 56 -10.33 6.96 9.49
N LEU A 57 -11.37 7.74 9.80
CA LEU A 57 -11.34 8.74 10.87
C LEU A 57 -11.21 8.10 12.25
N ILE A 58 -11.92 7.01 12.49
CA ILE A 58 -11.82 6.24 13.73
C ILE A 58 -10.41 5.65 13.85
N ALA A 59 -9.89 5.03 12.79
CA ALA A 59 -8.54 4.46 12.79
C ALA A 59 -7.45 5.51 13.01
N SER A 60 -7.55 6.70 12.40
CA SER A 60 -6.57 7.78 12.61
C SER A 60 -6.62 8.33 14.03
N ARG A 61 -7.82 8.50 14.59
CA ARG A 61 -7.99 8.93 15.99
C ARG A 61 -7.50 7.87 16.96
N VAL A 62 -7.85 6.60 16.76
CA VAL A 62 -7.39 5.49 17.62
C VAL A 62 -5.88 5.34 17.54
N GLY A 63 -5.29 5.30 16.35
CA GLY A 63 -3.83 5.17 16.19
C GLY A 63 -3.05 6.38 16.74
N HIS A 64 -3.55 7.61 16.56
CA HIS A 64 -2.94 8.79 17.18
C HIS A 64 -3.08 8.78 18.71
N LEU A 65 -4.21 8.30 19.22
CA LEU A 65 -4.42 8.13 20.66
C LEU A 65 -3.52 7.06 21.26
N GLU A 66 -3.25 5.97 20.54
CA GLU A 66 -2.28 4.95 20.96
C GLU A 66 -0.87 5.54 21.06
N LEU A 67 -0.47 6.44 20.16
CA LEU A 67 0.82 7.14 20.25
C LEU A 67 0.89 8.14 21.41
N LEU A 68 -0.19 8.86 21.69
CA LEU A 68 -0.22 9.88 22.75
C LEU A 68 -0.43 9.30 24.15
N LYS A 69 -1.33 8.32 24.29
CA LYS A 69 -1.75 7.76 25.58
C LYS A 69 -1.15 6.38 25.88
N GLY A 70 -0.54 5.73 24.88
CA GLY A 70 -0.11 4.34 24.95
C GLY A 70 -1.22 3.37 24.54
N SER A 71 -0.83 2.16 24.15
CA SER A 71 -1.79 1.10 23.86
C SER A 71 -2.53 0.65 25.12
N ARG A 72 -3.75 0.12 24.97
CA ARG A 72 -4.55 -0.38 26.12
C ARG A 72 -3.77 -1.36 27.00
N ARG A 73 -2.94 -2.21 26.39
CA ARG A 73 -2.10 -3.18 27.12
C ARG A 73 -1.01 -2.52 27.96
N GLU A 74 -0.41 -1.44 27.47
CA GLU A 74 0.61 -0.69 28.20
C GLU A 74 -0.01 0.07 29.37
N ILE A 75 -1.17 0.71 29.16
CA ILE A 75 -1.93 1.39 30.21
C ILE A 75 -2.30 0.41 31.32
N GLU A 76 -2.90 -0.74 30.97
CA GLU A 76 -3.29 -1.77 31.94
C GLU A 76 -2.09 -2.34 32.71
N ARG A 77 -0.92 -2.48 32.07
CA ARG A 77 0.32 -2.90 32.76
C ARG A 77 0.81 -1.81 33.72
N ALA A 78 0.87 -0.56 33.28
CA ALA A 78 1.30 0.56 34.09
C ALA A 78 0.40 0.76 35.32
N GLU A 79 -0.92 0.61 35.18
CA GLU A 79 -1.87 0.67 36.29
C GLU A 79 -1.67 -0.47 37.29
N LYS A 80 -1.44 -1.70 36.81
CA LYS A 80 -1.13 -2.84 37.69
C LYS A 80 0.17 -2.65 38.46
N GLU A 81 1.20 -2.11 37.81
CA GLU A 81 2.47 -1.80 38.47
C GLU A 81 2.34 -0.67 39.50
N LYS A 82 1.58 0.39 39.20
CA LYS A 82 1.29 1.46 40.16
C LYS A 82 0.57 0.93 41.41
N LYS A 83 -0.49 0.12 41.22
CA LYS A 83 -1.21 -0.52 42.34
C LYS A 83 -0.31 -1.42 43.18
N ARG A 84 0.58 -2.19 42.56
CA ARG A 84 1.57 -3.01 43.29
C ARG A 84 2.52 -2.15 44.12
N LYS A 85 3.03 -1.05 43.56
CA LYS A 85 3.94 -0.12 44.27
C LYS A 85 3.25 0.60 45.42
N GLU A 86 2.00 1.03 45.25
CA GLU A 86 1.19 1.65 46.31
C GLU A 86 0.90 0.66 47.46
N ALA A 87 0.54 -0.58 47.13
CA ALA A 87 0.34 -1.63 48.13
C ALA A 87 1.63 -1.99 48.90
N LEU A 88 2.80 -1.84 48.27
CA LEU A 88 4.11 -2.02 48.90
C LEU A 88 4.55 -0.81 49.75
N LYS A 89 4.09 0.40 49.41
CA LYS A 89 4.37 1.64 50.18
C LYS A 89 3.48 1.81 51.40
N GLY A 90 2.29 1.18 51.40
CA GLY A 90 1.35 1.18 52.52
C GLY A 90 1.58 0.06 53.54
N LYS A 91 2.65 -0.72 53.40
CA LYS A 91 3.16 -1.67 54.40
C LYS A 91 4.47 -1.14 54.98
#